data_AF-A0A6I3MT82-F1
#
_entry.id   AF-A0A6I3MT82-F1
#
_cell.length_a   1.000
_cell.length_b   1.000
_cell.length_c   1.000
_cell.angle_alpha   90.00
_cell.angle_beta   90.00
_cell.angle_gamma   90.00
#
_symmetry.space_group_name_H-M   'P 1'
#
loop_
_entity.id
_entity.type
_entity.pdbx_description
1 polymer ?
#
loop_
_entity_poly.entity_id
_entity_poly.type
_entity_poly.pdbx_seq_one_letter_code
_entity_poly.pdbx_strand_id
1 'polypeptide(L)'
;MNIIELFEELKIDKSNILLFSPEEIIRIEKQINVEKRINTAIDVNVANNLILALKEYRHELYFIVSNRILYNLFSKKNYSRNSFPSPQREYDAEKIQSFINQFLNDDLVLFFDQHLSQNKFDFINDIFDFKDCFPEDALFQLNKKLSGKLDSILANFSRYNASSDMSAIPYVEYRSFYVLLSYFSSIEMDDKIRSLVNIVSERYNANKLSDFYMACISSMQGYVAYDPNLTDILVKNREAVLSNSVERSSSSSSSSSGLSGKSIFFIILAVIKILSLFAHCSRY
;
A
#
# COMPACT_ATOMS: atom_id res chain seq x y z
N MET A 1 0.50 -12.50 -19.68
CA MET A 1 1.20 -13.37 -18.73
C MET A 1 2.66 -12.98 -18.79
N ASN A 2 3.34 -12.83 -17.65
CA ASN A 2 4.78 -12.50 -17.61
C ASN A 2 5.67 -13.72 -17.30
N ILE A 3 6.99 -13.51 -17.24
CA ILE A 3 7.95 -14.60 -17.03
C ILE A 3 7.84 -15.25 -15.65
N ILE A 4 7.39 -14.52 -14.62
CA ILE A 4 7.20 -15.06 -13.26
C ILE A 4 5.91 -15.87 -13.17
N GLU A 5 4.84 -15.42 -13.83
CA GLU A 5 3.61 -16.22 -13.99
C GLU A 5 3.91 -17.54 -14.71
N LEU A 6 4.71 -17.51 -15.79
CA LEU A 6 5.11 -18.73 -16.50
C LEU A 6 6.00 -19.63 -15.63
N PHE A 7 6.96 -19.05 -14.90
CA PHE A 7 7.81 -19.78 -13.97
C PHE A 7 6.98 -20.55 -12.92
N GLU A 8 5.96 -19.90 -12.36
CA GLU A 8 5.02 -20.50 -11.41
C GLU A 8 4.18 -21.61 -12.06
N GLU A 9 3.63 -21.37 -13.26
CA GLU A 9 2.79 -22.33 -13.98
C GLU A 9 3.53 -23.64 -14.28
N LEU A 10 4.80 -23.53 -14.68
CA LEU A 10 5.67 -24.67 -14.96
C LEU A 10 6.15 -25.41 -13.69
N LYS A 11 5.88 -24.85 -12.51
CA LYS A 11 6.32 -25.38 -11.21
C LYS A 11 7.83 -25.59 -11.14
N ILE A 12 8.59 -24.64 -11.70
CA ILE A 12 10.05 -24.69 -11.66
C ILE A 12 10.50 -24.53 -10.20
N ASP A 13 11.45 -25.38 -9.79
CA ASP A 13 11.97 -25.36 -8.42
C ASP A 13 12.80 -24.10 -8.15
N LYS A 14 12.26 -23.23 -7.29
CA LYS A 14 12.88 -21.97 -6.87
C LYS A 14 14.21 -22.19 -6.15
N SER A 15 14.36 -23.31 -5.43
CA SER A 15 15.53 -23.57 -4.57
C SER A 15 16.81 -23.86 -5.36
N ASN A 16 16.67 -24.30 -6.61
CA ASN A 16 17.77 -24.78 -7.43
C ASN A 16 18.11 -23.88 -8.64
N ILE A 17 17.46 -22.73 -8.80
CA ILE A 17 17.65 -21.83 -9.97
C ILE A 17 19.13 -21.51 -10.21
N LEU A 18 19.88 -21.21 -9.14
CA LEU A 18 21.29 -20.85 -9.25
C LEU A 18 22.18 -22.02 -9.71
N LEU A 19 21.71 -23.25 -9.53
CA LEU A 19 22.45 -24.48 -9.81
C LEU A 19 22.06 -25.14 -11.13
N PHE A 20 21.12 -24.56 -11.89
CA PHE A 20 20.62 -25.21 -13.09
C PHE A 20 21.71 -25.49 -14.12
N SER A 21 21.82 -26.75 -14.54
CA SER A 21 22.71 -27.15 -15.62
C SER A 21 22.13 -26.73 -16.99
N PRO A 22 22.96 -26.65 -18.05
CA PRO A 22 22.47 -26.44 -19.41
C PRO A 22 21.41 -27.46 -19.82
N GLU A 23 21.54 -28.72 -19.41
CA GLU A 23 20.58 -29.79 -19.69
C GLU A 23 19.23 -29.56 -18.99
N GLU A 24 19.25 -29.03 -17.76
CA GLU A 24 18.03 -28.67 -17.03
C GLU A 24 17.30 -27.51 -17.71
N ILE A 25 18.04 -26.50 -18.17
CA ILE A 25 17.46 -25.39 -18.94
C ILE A 25 16.84 -25.91 -20.25
N ILE A 26 17.50 -26.85 -20.95
CA ILE A 26 16.95 -27.49 -22.15
C ILE A 26 15.65 -28.27 -21.83
N ARG A 27 15.57 -28.92 -20.67
CA ARG A 27 14.34 -29.61 -20.24
C ARG A 27 13.21 -28.61 -20.00
N ILE A 28 13.48 -27.49 -19.33
CA ILE A 28 12.51 -26.41 -19.12
C ILE A 28 12.06 -25.84 -20.47
N GLU A 29 12.98 -25.60 -21.41
CA GLU A 29 12.67 -25.12 -22.75
C GLU A 29 11.75 -26.08 -23.52
N LYS A 30 11.98 -27.39 -23.40
CA LYS A 30 11.07 -28.41 -23.97
C LYS A 30 9.70 -28.38 -23.30
N GLN A 31 9.64 -28.22 -21.98
CA GLN A 31 8.38 -28.12 -21.23
C GLN A 31 7.56 -26.90 -21.67
N ILE A 32 8.20 -25.73 -21.80
CA ILE A 32 7.57 -24.51 -22.32
C ILE A 32 6.97 -24.73 -23.71
N ASN A 33 7.71 -25.39 -24.61
CA ASN A 33 7.25 -25.66 -25.97
C ASN A 33 6.05 -26.60 -26.04
N VAL A 34 5.89 -27.50 -25.06
CA VAL A 34 4.69 -28.33 -24.92
C VAL A 34 3.53 -27.48 -24.38
N GLU A 35 3.77 -26.76 -23.29
CA GLU A 35 2.73 -25.97 -22.61
C GLU A 35 2.14 -24.89 -23.52
N LYS A 36 3.00 -24.23 -24.33
CA LYS A 36 2.59 -23.24 -25.33
C LYS A 36 1.60 -23.76 -26.36
N ARG A 37 1.55 -25.07 -26.63
CA ARG A 37 0.57 -25.67 -27.56
C ARG A 37 -0.81 -25.79 -26.93
N ILE A 38 -0.89 -25.79 -25.60
CA ILE A 38 -2.09 -26.00 -24.81
C ILE A 38 -2.62 -24.67 -24.29
N ASN A 39 -1.72 -23.80 -23.82
CA ASN A 39 -2.04 -22.52 -23.21
C ASN A 39 -1.66 -21.36 -24.15
N THR A 40 -2.67 -20.74 -24.75
CA THR A 40 -2.50 -19.61 -25.69
C THR A 40 -2.02 -18.32 -25.02
N ALA A 41 -2.03 -18.23 -23.69
CA ALA A 41 -1.47 -17.09 -22.95
C ALA A 41 0.07 -17.10 -22.94
N ILE A 42 0.71 -18.21 -23.30
CA ILE A 42 2.16 -18.35 -23.42
C ILE A 42 2.59 -17.91 -24.82
N ASP A 43 2.86 -16.62 -24.99
CA ASP A 43 3.40 -16.14 -26.26
C ASP A 43 4.89 -16.52 -26.43
N VAL A 44 5.38 -16.37 -27.66
CA VAL A 44 6.78 -16.68 -28.04
C VAL A 44 7.78 -15.86 -27.23
N ASN A 45 7.46 -14.59 -26.95
CA ASN A 45 8.36 -13.66 -26.28
C ASN A 45 8.49 -14.01 -24.80
N VAL A 46 7.40 -14.31 -24.11
CA VAL A 46 7.42 -14.72 -22.69
C VAL A 46 8.21 -16.02 -22.51
N ALA A 47 8.00 -16.98 -23.41
CA ALA A 47 8.77 -18.23 -23.44
C ALA A 47 10.28 -17.97 -23.60
N ASN A 48 10.66 -17.18 -24.62
CA ASN A 48 12.06 -16.85 -24.88
C ASN A 48 12.69 -16.04 -23.75
N ASN A 49 11.94 -15.09 -23.18
CA ASN A 49 12.40 -14.24 -22.10
C ASN A 49 12.64 -15.03 -20.80
N LEU A 50 11.79 -16.01 -20.47
CA LEU A 50 12.04 -16.87 -19.32
C LEU A 50 13.31 -17.72 -19.53
N ILE A 51 13.51 -18.26 -20.73
CA ILE A 51 14.75 -19.00 -21.03
C ILE A 51 15.98 -18.10 -20.98
N LEU A 52 15.88 -16.86 -21.48
CA LEU A 52 16.95 -15.88 -21.37
C LEU A 52 17.26 -15.55 -19.91
N ALA A 53 16.23 -15.33 -19.09
CA ALA A 53 16.39 -15.08 -17.65
C ALA A 53 17.08 -16.25 -16.93
N LEU A 54 16.71 -17.50 -17.25
CA LEU A 54 17.34 -18.70 -16.70
C LEU A 54 18.79 -18.90 -17.17
N LYS A 55 19.17 -18.39 -18.35
CA LYS A 55 20.53 -18.51 -18.88
C LYS A 55 21.45 -17.43 -18.34
N GLU A 56 21.01 -16.17 -18.44
CA GLU A 56 21.88 -14.99 -18.29
C GLU A 56 21.59 -14.15 -17.03
N TYR A 57 20.41 -14.32 -16.39
CA TYR A 57 19.96 -13.48 -15.27
C TYR A 57 19.50 -14.30 -14.06
N ARG A 58 20.22 -15.40 -13.75
CA ARG A 58 19.80 -16.36 -12.71
C ARG A 58 19.73 -15.75 -11.32
N HIS A 59 20.65 -14.85 -11.00
CA HIS A 59 20.73 -14.24 -9.69
C HIS A 59 19.57 -13.26 -9.48
N GLU A 60 19.26 -12.47 -10.50
CA GLU A 60 18.17 -11.51 -10.52
C GLU A 60 16.82 -12.23 -10.47
N LEU A 61 16.65 -13.28 -11.28
CA LEU A 61 15.46 -14.14 -11.24
C LEU A 61 15.29 -14.80 -9.86
N TYR A 62 16.37 -15.34 -9.29
CA TYR A 62 16.35 -15.95 -7.96
C TYR A 62 15.93 -14.95 -6.87
N PHE A 63 16.43 -13.71 -6.95
CA PHE A 63 16.05 -12.65 -6.02
C PHE A 63 14.53 -12.38 -6.08
N ILE A 64 13.97 -12.22 -7.27
CA ILE A 64 12.53 -12.00 -7.45
C ILE A 64 11.72 -13.19 -6.90
N VAL A 65 12.08 -14.42 -7.24
CA VAL A 65 11.28 -15.60 -6.85
C VAL A 65 11.42 -16.01 -5.38
N SER A 66 12.50 -15.60 -4.74
CA SER A 66 12.76 -15.85 -3.31
C SER A 66 12.17 -14.75 -2.42
N ASN A 67 11.76 -13.62 -3.00
CA ASN A 67 11.15 -12.52 -2.30
C ASN A 67 9.62 -12.61 -2.33
N ARG A 68 8.97 -12.74 -1.16
CA ARG A 68 7.50 -12.85 -1.08
C ARG A 68 6.77 -11.71 -1.79
N ILE A 69 7.20 -10.47 -1.57
CA ILE A 69 6.48 -9.28 -2.02
C ILE A 69 6.58 -9.18 -3.55
N LEU A 70 7.81 -9.25 -4.08
CA LEU A 70 8.05 -9.20 -5.53
C LEU A 70 7.47 -10.43 -6.24
N TYR A 71 7.57 -11.61 -5.65
CA TYR A 71 6.97 -12.80 -6.23
C TYR A 71 5.46 -12.69 -6.32
N ASN A 72 4.78 -12.33 -5.22
CA ASN A 72 3.33 -12.19 -5.22
C ASN A 72 2.85 -11.11 -6.20
N LEU A 73 3.59 -10.00 -6.31
CA LEU A 73 3.36 -8.93 -7.29
C LEU A 73 3.35 -9.50 -8.72
N PHE A 74 4.46 -10.13 -9.13
CA PHE A 74 4.62 -10.55 -10.53
C PHE A 74 3.91 -11.85 -10.86
N SER A 75 3.76 -12.78 -9.91
CA SER A 75 3.03 -14.04 -10.11
C SER A 75 1.50 -13.87 -9.99
N LYS A 76 1.02 -12.71 -9.51
CA LYS A 76 -0.40 -12.44 -9.23
C LYS A 76 -1.00 -13.46 -8.25
N LYS A 77 -0.20 -13.92 -7.29
CA LYS A 77 -0.59 -14.85 -6.21
C LYS A 77 -0.45 -14.17 -4.85
N ASN A 78 -0.98 -14.81 -3.81
CA ASN A 78 -0.86 -14.33 -2.44
C ASN A 78 -0.32 -15.43 -1.53
N TYR A 79 0.97 -15.75 -1.69
CA TYR A 79 1.65 -16.73 -0.85
C TYR A 79 2.02 -16.14 0.52
N SER A 80 1.97 -17.00 1.53
CA SER A 80 2.37 -16.66 2.90
C SER A 80 3.89 -16.61 3.06
N ARG A 81 4.38 -16.00 4.14
CA ARG A 81 5.82 -15.94 4.47
C ARG A 81 6.47 -17.31 4.58
N ASN A 82 5.73 -18.33 5.01
CA ASN A 82 6.24 -19.69 5.23
C ASN A 82 6.62 -20.39 3.92
N SER A 83 6.19 -19.86 2.77
CA SER A 83 6.51 -20.38 1.44
C SER A 83 7.83 -19.84 0.87
N PHE A 84 8.53 -18.97 1.60
CA PHE A 84 9.74 -18.31 1.12
C PHE A 84 10.90 -18.46 2.12
N PRO A 85 12.15 -18.51 1.62
CA PRO A 85 13.31 -18.45 2.48
C PRO A 85 13.40 -17.10 3.20
N SER A 86 14.37 -16.99 4.12
CA SER A 86 14.71 -15.69 4.71
C SER A 86 15.19 -14.74 3.60
N PRO A 87 14.85 -13.44 3.66
CA PRO A 87 15.22 -12.48 2.62
C PRO A 87 16.74 -12.43 2.50
N GLN A 88 17.22 -12.37 1.26
CA GLN A 88 18.59 -11.98 1.00
C GLN A 88 18.77 -10.52 1.43
N ARG A 89 19.77 -10.26 2.28
CA ARG A 89 20.05 -8.92 2.80
C ARG A 89 20.91 -8.07 1.89
N GLU A 90 21.65 -8.71 0.98
CA GLU A 90 22.54 -8.05 0.03
C GLU A 90 22.12 -8.43 -1.38
N TYR A 91 21.88 -7.42 -2.21
CA TYR A 91 21.58 -7.56 -3.63
C TYR A 91 22.10 -6.31 -4.37
N ASP A 92 22.33 -6.47 -5.67
CA ASP A 92 22.77 -5.41 -6.56
C ASP A 92 21.54 -4.73 -7.18
N ALA A 93 21.12 -3.60 -6.60
CA ALA A 93 19.88 -2.92 -6.98
C ALA A 93 19.85 -2.54 -8.47
N GLU A 94 20.97 -2.12 -9.05
CA GLU A 94 21.05 -1.73 -10.47
C GLU A 94 20.81 -2.92 -11.42
N LYS A 95 21.32 -4.10 -11.06
CA LYS A 95 21.06 -5.33 -11.83
C LYS A 95 19.61 -5.78 -11.71
N ILE A 96 19.03 -5.74 -10.51
CA ILE A 96 17.61 -6.07 -10.32
C ILE A 96 16.74 -5.07 -11.09
N GLN A 97 17.09 -3.79 -11.06
CA GLN A 97 16.40 -2.74 -11.81
C GLN A 97 16.45 -3.01 -13.32
N SER A 98 17.63 -3.34 -13.84
CA SER A 98 17.79 -3.71 -15.26
C SER A 98 16.95 -4.93 -15.63
N PHE A 99 16.91 -5.94 -14.76
CA PHE A 99 16.09 -7.14 -14.94
C PHE A 99 14.59 -6.81 -14.96
N ILE A 100 14.10 -6.05 -13.99
CA ILE A 100 12.69 -5.63 -13.93
C ILE A 100 12.35 -4.80 -15.16
N ASN A 101 13.23 -3.85 -15.55
CA ASN A 101 13.02 -3.04 -16.73
C ASN A 101 12.87 -3.88 -18.00
N GLN A 102 13.71 -4.91 -18.16
CA GLN A 102 13.73 -5.76 -19.34
C GLN A 102 12.56 -6.73 -19.41
N PHE A 103 12.14 -7.32 -18.28
CA PHE A 103 11.23 -8.47 -18.30
C PHE A 103 9.87 -8.23 -17.63
N LEU A 104 9.75 -7.21 -16.78
CA LEU A 104 8.61 -7.07 -15.85
C LEU A 104 8.07 -5.65 -15.73
N ASN A 105 8.60 -4.69 -16.50
CA ASN A 105 8.26 -3.27 -16.39
C ASN A 105 6.76 -3.03 -16.68
N ASP A 106 6.22 -3.66 -17.72
CA ASP A 106 4.82 -3.49 -18.10
C ASP A 106 3.87 -3.94 -16.98
N ASP A 107 4.16 -5.05 -16.30
CA ASP A 107 3.36 -5.51 -15.16
C ASP A 107 3.51 -4.59 -13.94
N LEU A 108 4.70 -4.03 -13.69
CA LEU A 108 4.92 -3.06 -12.62
C LEU A 108 4.13 -1.76 -12.86
N VAL A 109 4.20 -1.22 -14.08
CA VAL A 109 3.45 -0.02 -14.48
C VAL A 109 1.95 -0.29 -14.41
N LEU A 110 1.50 -1.45 -14.90
CA LEU A 110 0.10 -1.85 -14.82
C LEU A 110 -0.37 -1.96 -13.36
N PHE A 111 0.46 -2.52 -12.48
CA PHE A 111 0.16 -2.59 -11.05
C PHE A 111 -0.03 -1.19 -10.46
N PHE A 112 0.90 -0.26 -10.71
CA PHE A 112 0.76 1.12 -10.24
C PHE A 112 -0.55 1.75 -10.74
N ASP A 113 -0.87 1.59 -12.02
CA ASP A 113 -2.04 2.22 -12.64
C ASP A 113 -3.37 1.68 -12.09
N GLN A 114 -3.44 0.35 -11.91
CA GLN A 114 -4.62 -0.29 -11.33
C GLN A 114 -4.84 0.15 -9.88
N HIS A 115 -3.78 0.18 -9.07
CA HIS A 115 -3.91 0.55 -7.66
C HIS A 115 -4.12 2.05 -7.45
N LEU A 116 -3.52 2.92 -8.27
CA LEU A 116 -3.77 4.37 -8.25
C LEU A 116 -5.20 4.73 -8.67
N SER A 117 -5.74 4.08 -9.70
CA SER A 117 -7.11 4.33 -10.16
C SER A 117 -8.15 3.89 -9.12
N GLN A 118 -7.84 2.85 -8.36
CA GLN A 118 -8.69 2.33 -7.28
C GLN A 118 -8.45 3.02 -5.91
N ASN A 119 -7.57 4.02 -5.84
CA ASN A 119 -7.15 4.69 -4.59
C ASN A 119 -6.62 3.72 -3.52
N LYS A 120 -6.00 2.61 -3.95
CA LYS A 120 -5.43 1.55 -3.11
C LYS A 120 -3.94 1.78 -2.86
N PHE A 121 -3.59 2.90 -2.22
CA PHE A 121 -2.20 3.32 -2.05
C PHE A 121 -1.40 2.39 -1.13
N ASP A 122 -2.04 1.73 -0.17
CA ASP A 122 -1.37 0.76 0.73
C ASP A 122 -0.69 -0.37 -0.02
N PHE A 123 -1.32 -0.91 -1.06
CA PHE A 123 -0.71 -1.96 -1.89
C PHE A 123 0.54 -1.48 -2.62
N ILE A 124 0.58 -0.19 -2.99
CA ILE A 124 1.77 0.40 -3.59
C ILE A 124 2.83 0.60 -2.51
N ASN A 125 2.47 1.14 -1.35
CA ASN A 125 3.40 1.30 -0.22
C ASN A 125 4.06 -0.03 0.17
N ASP A 126 3.33 -1.14 0.16
CA ASP A 126 3.83 -2.48 0.53
C ASP A 126 5.00 -2.96 -0.35
N ILE A 127 5.13 -2.45 -1.58
CA ILE A 127 6.23 -2.84 -2.49
C ILE A 127 7.39 -1.84 -2.50
N PHE A 128 7.24 -0.69 -1.84
CA PHE A 128 8.24 0.38 -1.86
C PHE A 128 9.47 0.13 -0.98
N ASP A 129 9.45 -0.92 -0.16
CA ASP A 129 10.67 -1.46 0.46
C ASP A 129 11.72 -1.88 -0.58
N PHE A 130 11.31 -2.12 -1.84
CA PHE A 130 12.17 -2.45 -2.99
C PHE A 130 12.22 -1.33 -4.03
N LYS A 131 11.95 -0.08 -3.64
CA LYS A 131 11.92 1.08 -4.55
C LYS A 131 13.23 1.24 -5.33
N ASP A 132 14.36 0.95 -4.70
CA ASP A 132 15.69 0.97 -5.30
C ASP A 132 15.85 -0.05 -6.46
N CYS A 133 15.06 -1.12 -6.46
CA CYS A 133 15.01 -2.09 -7.55
C CYS A 133 14.10 -1.66 -8.71
N PHE A 134 13.32 -0.59 -8.60
CA PHE A 134 12.32 -0.25 -9.63
C PHE A 134 12.88 0.66 -10.72
N PRO A 135 12.51 0.46 -12.00
CA PRO A 135 12.95 1.32 -13.10
C PRO A 135 12.61 2.80 -12.86
N GLU A 136 13.57 3.70 -13.11
CA GLU A 136 13.39 5.14 -12.88
C GLU A 136 12.20 5.70 -13.66
N ASP A 137 12.01 5.27 -14.91
CA ASP A 137 10.89 5.69 -15.73
C ASP A 137 9.54 5.31 -15.11
N ALA A 138 9.41 4.10 -14.57
CA ALA A 138 8.19 3.65 -13.89
C ALA A 138 7.91 4.48 -12.63
N LEU A 139 8.96 4.75 -11.83
CA LEU A 139 8.88 5.61 -10.65
C LEU A 139 8.52 7.06 -11.01
N PHE A 140 9.09 7.60 -12.10
CA PHE A 140 8.80 8.93 -12.60
C PHE A 140 7.33 9.06 -13.03
N GLN A 141 6.80 8.07 -13.77
CA GLN A 141 5.39 8.06 -14.18
C GLN A 141 4.45 7.96 -12.97
N LEU A 142 4.81 7.15 -11.97
CA LEU A 142 4.07 7.06 -10.71
C LEU A 142 4.05 8.41 -9.98
N ASN A 143 5.21 9.06 -9.83
CA ASN A 143 5.31 10.39 -9.22
C ASN A 143 4.44 11.41 -9.97
N LYS A 144 4.52 11.44 -11.30
CA LYS A 144 3.69 12.33 -12.13
C LYS A 144 2.19 12.13 -11.88
N LYS A 145 1.73 10.88 -11.79
CA LYS A 145 0.33 10.55 -11.50
C LYS A 145 -0.10 10.94 -10.09
N LEU A 146 0.78 10.75 -9.10
CA LEU A 146 0.54 11.15 -7.71
C LEU A 146 0.48 12.68 -7.56
N SER A 147 1.43 13.39 -8.15
CA SER A 147 1.45 14.86 -8.21
C SER A 147 0.18 15.39 -8.89
N GLY A 148 -0.27 14.77 -9.99
CA GLY A 148 -1.53 15.11 -10.65
C GLY A 148 -2.78 14.88 -9.79
N LYS A 149 -2.80 13.85 -8.93
CA LYS A 149 -3.87 13.68 -7.92
C LYS A 149 -3.85 14.79 -6.88
N LEU A 150 -2.67 15.22 -6.42
CA LEU A 150 -2.54 16.35 -5.49
C LEU A 150 -2.99 17.67 -6.13
N ASP A 151 -2.62 17.92 -7.38
CA ASP A 151 -3.10 19.08 -8.15
C ASP A 151 -4.62 19.06 -8.30
N SER A 152 -5.19 17.88 -8.54
CA SER A 152 -6.65 17.69 -8.59
C SER A 152 -7.32 18.03 -7.26
N ILE A 153 -6.73 17.64 -6.13
CA ILE A 153 -7.21 18.03 -4.79
C ILE A 153 -7.21 19.56 -4.64
N LEU A 154 -6.06 20.19 -4.91
CA LEU A 154 -5.89 21.65 -4.78
C LEU A 154 -6.87 22.42 -5.66
N ALA A 155 -7.05 22.00 -6.91
CA ALA A 155 -7.97 22.63 -7.84
C ALA A 155 -9.43 22.53 -7.38
N ASN A 156 -9.83 21.38 -6.83
CA ASN A 156 -11.19 21.18 -6.32
C ASN A 156 -11.44 22.01 -5.06
N PHE A 157 -10.51 22.02 -4.11
CA PHE A 157 -10.66 22.89 -2.94
C PHE A 157 -10.72 24.37 -3.33
N SER A 158 -9.94 24.80 -4.32
CA SER A 158 -9.96 26.20 -4.78
C SER A 158 -11.29 26.60 -5.46
N ARG A 159 -12.00 25.65 -6.09
CA ARG A 159 -13.25 25.91 -6.82
C ARG A 159 -14.50 25.84 -5.95
N TYR A 160 -14.53 24.94 -4.97
CA TYR A 160 -15.71 24.72 -4.13
C TYR A 160 -15.57 25.47 -2.80
N ASN A 161 -16.47 26.42 -2.58
CA ASN A 161 -16.73 27.00 -1.27
C ASN A 161 -17.25 25.91 -0.31
N ALA A 162 -17.06 26.13 1.00
CA ALA A 162 -17.26 25.19 2.12
C ALA A 162 -18.59 24.40 2.21
N SER A 163 -19.53 24.56 1.27
CA SER A 163 -20.92 24.10 1.35
C SER A 163 -21.35 23.09 0.28
N SER A 164 -20.50 22.67 -0.65
CA SER A 164 -20.84 21.65 -1.68
C SER A 164 -19.97 20.41 -1.55
N ASP A 165 -20.60 19.24 -1.42
CA ASP A 165 -20.06 17.87 -1.35
C ASP A 165 -18.53 17.74 -1.53
N MET A 166 -17.79 17.99 -0.44
CA MET A 166 -16.32 17.78 -0.41
C MET A 166 -15.92 16.31 -0.36
N SER A 167 -16.92 15.43 -0.31
CA SER A 167 -16.85 13.97 -0.50
C SER A 167 -16.39 13.55 -1.91
N ALA A 168 -16.23 14.50 -2.85
CA ALA A 168 -15.85 14.21 -4.22
C ALA A 168 -14.43 13.62 -4.39
N ILE A 169 -13.54 13.76 -3.39
CA ILE A 169 -12.16 13.27 -3.47
C ILE A 169 -11.82 12.44 -2.24
N PRO A 170 -12.27 11.17 -2.18
CA PRO A 170 -12.18 10.37 -0.97
C PRO A 170 -10.73 10.09 -0.54
N TYR A 171 -9.77 10.12 -1.47
CA TYR A 171 -8.37 9.81 -1.15
C TYR A 171 -7.62 10.90 -0.37
N VAL A 172 -8.18 12.09 -0.21
CA VAL A 172 -7.58 13.14 0.64
C VAL A 172 -7.62 12.78 2.13
N GLU A 173 -8.50 11.85 2.52
CA GLU A 173 -8.60 11.35 3.89
C GLU A 173 -7.77 10.07 4.10
N TYR A 174 -6.98 9.64 3.11
CA TYR A 174 -6.22 8.40 3.18
C TYR A 174 -4.79 8.70 3.60
N ARG A 175 -4.42 8.33 4.83
CA ARG A 175 -3.02 8.42 5.30
C ARG A 175 -2.03 7.77 4.33
N SER A 176 -2.42 6.65 3.71
CA SER A 176 -1.58 5.90 2.79
C SER A 176 -1.24 6.62 1.49
N PHE A 177 -2.08 7.57 1.06
CA PHE A 177 -1.76 8.49 -0.04
C PHE A 177 -0.57 9.39 0.32
N TYR A 178 -0.58 9.99 1.51
CA TYR A 178 0.49 10.86 1.99
C TYR A 178 1.79 10.12 2.29
N VAL A 179 1.69 8.89 2.84
CA VAL A 179 2.86 8.01 2.99
C VAL A 179 3.50 7.74 1.64
N LEU A 180 2.71 7.44 0.61
CA LEU A 180 3.24 7.17 -0.73
C LEU A 180 3.91 8.40 -1.35
N LEU A 181 3.35 9.61 -1.14
CA LEU A 181 3.96 10.86 -1.59
C LEU A 181 5.34 11.11 -0.96
N SER A 182 5.57 10.63 0.26
CA SER A 182 6.83 10.84 0.99
C SER A 182 8.05 10.24 0.27
N TYR A 183 7.85 9.14 -0.46
CA TYR A 183 8.90 8.51 -1.26
C TYR A 183 9.36 9.36 -2.46
N PHE A 184 8.60 10.41 -2.78
CA PHE A 184 8.86 11.37 -3.85
C PHE A 184 8.94 12.81 -3.32
N SER A 185 9.26 12.97 -2.04
CA SER A 185 9.42 14.27 -1.41
C SER A 185 10.43 15.13 -2.17
N SER A 186 10.06 16.38 -2.38
CA SER A 186 10.83 17.38 -3.12
C SER A 186 10.31 18.76 -2.75
N ILE A 187 11.08 19.79 -3.09
CA ILE A 187 10.68 21.19 -2.83
C ILE A 187 9.31 21.49 -3.48
N GLU A 188 9.09 21.04 -4.72
CA GLU A 188 7.82 21.23 -5.42
C GLU A 188 6.66 20.51 -4.72
N MET A 189 6.88 19.26 -4.28
CA MET A 189 5.85 18.49 -3.56
C MET A 189 5.52 19.14 -2.21
N ASP A 190 6.53 19.60 -1.48
CA ASP A 190 6.36 20.29 -0.20
C ASP A 190 5.55 21.58 -0.35
N ASP A 191 5.76 22.35 -1.42
CA ASP A 191 4.98 23.55 -1.69
C ASP A 191 3.50 23.23 -1.91
N LYS A 192 3.20 22.17 -2.69
CA LYS A 192 1.83 21.69 -2.91
C LYS A 192 1.18 21.21 -1.61
N ILE A 193 1.94 20.47 -0.78
CA ILE A 193 1.46 20.01 0.53
C ILE A 193 1.20 21.20 1.46
N ARG A 194 2.07 22.21 1.49
CA ARG A 194 1.88 23.42 2.30
C ARG A 194 0.61 24.17 1.89
N SER A 195 0.36 24.33 0.59
CA SER A 195 -0.89 24.90 0.08
C SER A 195 -2.11 24.09 0.56
N LEU A 196 -2.04 22.77 0.47
CA LEU A 196 -3.14 21.90 0.91
C LEU A 196 -3.39 22.03 2.42
N VAL A 197 -2.33 21.99 3.25
CA VAL A 197 -2.43 22.12 4.71
C VAL A 197 -3.09 23.44 5.09
N ASN A 198 -2.68 24.54 4.46
CA ASN A 198 -3.22 25.86 4.76
C ASN A 198 -4.72 25.92 4.46
N ILE A 199 -5.15 25.43 3.29
CA ILE A 199 -6.55 25.40 2.88
C ILE A 199 -7.39 24.55 3.85
N VAL A 200 -6.92 23.33 4.15
CA VAL A 200 -7.64 22.40 5.04
C VAL A 200 -7.71 22.94 6.46
N SER A 201 -6.62 23.54 6.95
CA SER A 201 -6.54 24.11 8.31
C SER A 201 -7.44 25.34 8.46
N GLU A 202 -7.47 26.22 7.46
CA GLU A 202 -8.38 27.38 7.44
C GLU A 202 -9.85 26.93 7.51
N ARG A 203 -10.22 25.94 6.70
CA ARG A 203 -11.58 25.39 6.66
C ARG A 203 -11.95 24.64 7.93
N TYR A 204 -11.02 23.89 8.51
CA TYR A 204 -11.19 23.29 9.83
C TYR A 204 -11.41 24.34 10.91
N ASN A 205 -10.63 25.43 10.91
CA ASN A 205 -10.79 26.50 11.89
C ASN A 205 -12.13 27.24 11.73
N ALA A 206 -12.64 27.38 10.50
CA ALA A 206 -13.97 27.93 10.23
C ALA A 206 -15.12 26.99 10.68
N ASN A 207 -14.93 25.67 10.58
CA ASN A 207 -15.89 24.68 11.07
C ASN A 207 -15.16 23.52 11.78
N LYS A 208 -14.86 23.72 13.06
CA LYS A 208 -14.10 22.73 13.83
C LYS A 208 -14.86 21.40 14.00
N LEU A 209 -16.19 21.39 13.80
CA LEU A 209 -17.03 20.20 13.92
C LEU A 209 -17.01 19.30 12.67
N SER A 210 -16.31 19.69 11.61
CA SER A 210 -16.23 18.89 10.39
C SER A 210 -15.33 17.65 10.58
N ASP A 211 -15.95 16.47 10.55
CA ASP A 211 -15.23 15.20 10.56
C ASP A 211 -14.29 15.05 9.35
N PHE A 212 -14.73 15.54 8.18
CA PHE A 212 -13.96 15.52 6.95
C PHE A 212 -12.62 16.27 7.09
N TYR A 213 -12.63 17.54 7.54
CA TYR A 213 -11.37 18.29 7.67
C TYR A 213 -10.50 17.73 8.81
N MET A 214 -11.11 17.20 9.87
CA MET A 214 -10.38 16.48 10.92
C MET A 214 -9.66 15.24 10.36
N ALA A 215 -10.33 14.45 9.51
CA ALA A 215 -9.76 13.28 8.86
C ALA A 215 -8.64 13.66 7.86
N CYS A 216 -8.85 14.73 7.08
CA CYS A 216 -7.81 15.29 6.20
C CYS A 216 -6.55 15.64 6.98
N ILE A 217 -6.65 16.51 7.99
CA ILE A 217 -5.48 16.94 8.80
C ILE A 217 -4.79 15.74 9.43
N SER A 218 -5.57 14.80 9.99
CA SER A 218 -5.04 13.61 10.63
C SER A 218 -4.29 12.69 9.66
N SER A 219 -4.70 12.66 8.39
CA SER A 219 -4.10 11.85 7.34
C SER A 219 -2.82 12.48 6.77
N MET A 220 -2.80 13.81 6.66
CA MET A 220 -1.65 14.56 6.13
C MET A 220 -0.36 14.35 6.93
N GLN A 221 -0.44 13.97 8.23
CA GLN A 221 0.75 13.57 9.01
C GLN A 221 1.55 12.43 8.36
N GLY A 222 0.92 11.65 7.48
CA GLY A 222 1.58 10.53 6.81
C GLY A 222 2.70 10.98 5.86
N TYR A 223 2.73 12.27 5.49
CA TYR A 223 3.74 12.83 4.61
C TYR A 223 5.01 13.19 5.39
N VAL A 224 6.15 12.63 4.98
CA VAL A 224 7.49 13.03 5.41
C VAL A 224 8.06 13.94 4.34
N ALA A 225 8.19 15.22 4.68
CA ALA A 225 8.58 16.29 3.78
C ALA A 225 10.10 16.33 3.54
N TYR A 226 10.49 16.98 2.45
CA TYR A 226 11.90 17.29 2.17
C TYR A 226 12.41 18.37 3.16
N ASP A 227 11.59 19.40 3.43
CA ASP A 227 11.77 20.37 4.50
C ASP A 227 11.26 19.80 5.85
N PRO A 228 12.14 19.51 6.82
CA PRO A 228 11.74 18.95 8.11
C PRO A 228 10.71 19.80 8.86
N ASN A 229 10.72 21.13 8.67
CA ASN A 229 9.76 22.02 9.33
C ASN A 229 8.32 21.74 8.89
N LEU A 230 8.11 21.36 7.63
CA LEU A 230 6.78 20.99 7.14
C LEU A 230 6.28 19.71 7.81
N THR A 231 7.15 18.71 7.98
CA THR A 231 6.83 17.49 8.73
C THR A 231 6.38 17.83 10.16
N ASP A 232 7.09 18.71 10.86
CA ASP A 232 6.73 19.14 12.21
C ASP A 232 5.36 19.86 12.26
N ILE A 233 5.07 20.70 11.27
CA ILE A 233 3.76 21.38 11.15
C ILE A 233 2.65 20.36 10.99
N LEU A 234 2.84 19.35 10.13
CA LEU A 234 1.85 18.29 9.88
C LEU A 234 1.55 17.48 11.15
N VAL A 235 2.59 17.13 11.92
CA VAL A 235 2.44 16.42 13.20
C VAL A 235 1.70 17.28 14.21
N LYS A 236 2.11 18.54 14.41
CA LYS A 236 1.46 19.48 15.35
C LYS A 236 0.00 19.75 15.01
N ASN A 237 -0.33 19.88 13.72
CA ASN A 237 -1.70 20.10 13.28
C ASN A 237 -2.60 18.92 13.66
N ARG A 238 -2.13 17.68 13.50
CA ARG A 238 -2.88 16.51 13.97
C ARG A 238 -3.06 16.53 15.47
N GLU A 239 -2.00 16.80 16.24
CA GLU A 239 -2.09 16.86 17.70
C GLU A 239 -3.13 17.87 18.17
N ALA A 240 -3.16 19.05 17.54
CA ALA A 240 -4.17 20.08 17.82
C ALA A 240 -5.60 19.63 17.47
N VAL A 241 -5.79 18.87 16.40
CA VAL A 241 -7.11 18.32 16.05
C VAL A 241 -7.55 17.24 17.03
N LEU A 242 -6.63 16.39 17.49
CA LEU A 242 -6.90 15.34 18.48
C LEU A 242 -7.22 15.91 19.86
N SER A 243 -6.52 16.95 20.32
CA SER A 243 -6.83 17.58 21.61
C SER A 243 -8.23 18.20 21.62
N ASN A 244 -8.60 18.90 20.53
CA ASN A 244 -9.93 19.48 20.38
C ASN A 244 -11.06 18.43 20.34
N SER A 245 -10.82 17.22 19.84
CA SER A 245 -11.84 16.15 19.82
C SER A 245 -12.00 15.49 21.19
N VAL A 246 -10.91 15.32 21.95
CA VAL A 246 -10.95 14.85 23.34
C VAL A 246 -11.68 15.86 24.23
N GLU A 247 -11.40 17.16 24.09
CA GLU A 247 -12.09 18.21 24.86
C GLU A 247 -13.61 18.21 24.63
N ARG A 248 -14.07 17.87 23.42
CA ARG A 248 -15.51 17.69 23.12
C ARG A 248 -16.12 16.49 23.82
N SER A 249 -15.40 15.38 23.89
CA SER A 249 -15.87 14.19 24.60
C SER A 249 -15.99 14.44 26.12
N SER A 250 -15.15 15.33 26.67
CA SER A 250 -15.26 15.76 28.06
C SER A 250 -16.28 16.89 28.29
N SER A 251 -16.46 17.83 27.36
CA SER A 251 -17.40 18.97 27.52
C SER A 251 -18.86 18.61 27.20
N SER A 252 -19.10 17.53 26.46
CA SER A 252 -20.44 16.93 26.32
C SER A 252 -20.85 16.07 27.54
N SER A 253 -20.00 15.99 28.58
CA SER A 253 -20.27 15.24 29.82
C SER A 253 -20.80 16.10 30.98
N SER A 254 -21.30 17.31 30.72
CA SER A 254 -22.12 18.04 31.69
C SER A 254 -23.61 17.91 31.36
N SER A 255 -24.36 17.27 32.27
CA SER A 255 -25.82 17.10 32.34
C SER A 255 -26.47 15.88 31.65
N SER A 256 -26.25 14.69 32.20
CA SER A 256 -27.28 13.95 32.96
C SER A 256 -26.70 12.60 33.38
N SER A 257 -26.90 12.23 34.64
CA SER A 257 -26.59 10.91 35.18
C SER A 257 -27.49 9.85 34.53
N GLY A 258 -27.15 9.44 33.32
CA GLY A 258 -27.70 8.28 32.64
C GLY A 258 -26.61 7.23 32.49
N LEU A 259 -26.73 6.12 33.21
CA LEU A 259 -25.86 4.96 33.08
C LEU A 259 -25.69 4.61 31.59
N SER A 260 -24.45 4.62 31.09
CA SER A 260 -24.16 4.28 29.70
C SER A 260 -24.71 2.88 29.37
N GLY A 261 -25.26 2.68 28.17
CA GLY A 261 -25.80 1.37 27.75
C GLY A 261 -24.80 0.21 27.86
N LYS A 262 -23.49 0.52 27.83
CA LYS A 262 -22.42 -0.45 28.10
C LYS A 262 -22.39 -0.86 29.58
N SER A 263 -22.56 0.08 30.50
CA SER A 263 -22.68 -0.19 31.94
C SER A 263 -23.94 -1.00 32.27
N ILE A 264 -25.07 -0.70 31.61
CA ILE A 264 -26.32 -1.48 31.75
C ILE A 264 -26.10 -2.92 31.24
N PHE A 265 -25.44 -3.10 30.10
CA PHE A 265 -25.11 -4.42 29.56
C PHE A 265 -24.23 -5.24 30.51
N PHE A 266 -23.20 -4.63 31.12
CA PHE A 266 -22.36 -5.29 32.11
C PHE A 266 -23.09 -5.62 33.41
N ILE A 267 -24.01 -4.77 33.86
CA ILE A 267 -24.86 -5.05 35.04
C ILE A 267 -25.80 -6.23 34.75
N ILE A 268 -26.44 -6.27 33.57
CA ILE A 268 -27.30 -7.39 33.17
C ILE A 268 -26.50 -8.70 33.12
N LEU A 269 -25.30 -8.69 32.53
CA LEU A 269 -24.41 -9.85 32.50
C LEU A 269 -24.02 -10.32 33.90
N ALA A 270 -23.71 -9.38 34.81
CA ALA A 270 -23.38 -9.71 36.19
C ALA A 270 -24.57 -10.34 36.94
N VAL A 271 -25.79 -9.80 36.76
CA VAL A 271 -27.01 -10.35 37.37
C VAL A 271 -27.34 -11.74 36.82
N ILE A 272 -27.21 -11.96 35.50
CA ILE A 272 -27.38 -13.29 34.90
C ILE A 272 -26.37 -14.29 35.47
N LYS A 273 -25.11 -13.86 35.66
CA LYS A 273 -24.06 -14.73 36.20
C LYS A 273 -24.31 -15.08 37.67
N ILE A 274 -24.82 -14.15 38.46
CA ILE A 274 -25.21 -14.36 39.86
C ILE A 274 -26.45 -15.27 39.95
N LEU A 275 -27.47 -15.05 39.13
CA LEU A 275 -28.65 -15.92 39.08
C LEU A 275 -28.32 -17.34 38.61
N SER A 276 -27.40 -17.48 37.66
CA SER A 276 -26.86 -18.78 37.24
C SER A 276 -26.13 -19.49 38.39
N LEU A 277 -25.33 -18.77 39.18
CA LEU A 277 -24.67 -19.29 40.38
C LEU A 277 -25.67 -19.75 41.45
N PHE A 278 -26.73 -18.98 41.71
CA PHE A 278 -27.78 -19.38 42.66
C PHE A 278 -28.61 -20.56 42.17
N ALA A 279 -28.90 -20.65 40.87
CA ALA A 279 -29.58 -21.81 40.28
C ALA A 279 -28.72 -23.09 40.33
N HIS A 280 -27.39 -22.95 40.33
CA HIS A 280 -26.48 -24.08 40.50
C HIS A 280 -26.31 -24.52 41.96
N CYS A 281 -26.49 -23.61 42.92
CA CYS A 281 -26.47 -23.92 44.36
C CYS A 281 -27.79 -24.48 44.90
N SER A 282 -28.92 -24.36 44.18
CA SER A 282 -30.19 -24.98 44.59
C SER A 282 -30.38 -26.42 44.09
N ARG A 283 -29.32 -27.03 43.53
CA ARG A 283 -29.31 -28.40 43.00
C ARG A 283 -28.43 -29.37 43.81
N TYR A 284 -28.07 -28.99 45.03
CA TYR A 284 -27.46 -29.86 46.04
C TYR A 284 -28.25 -29.79 47.34
#